data_AF-A0A9D4HC59-F1
#
_entry.id   AF-A0A9D4HC59-F1
#
_cell.length_a   1.000
_cell.length_b   1.000
_cell.length_c   1.000
_cell.angle_alpha   90.00
_cell.angle_beta   90.00
_cell.angle_gamma   90.00
#
_symmetry.space_group_name_H-M   'P 1'
#
loop_
_entity.id
_entity.type
_entity.pdbx_description
1 polymer ?
#
loop_
_entity_poly.entity_id
_entity_poly.type
_entity_poly.pdbx_seq_one_letter_code
_entity_poly.pdbx_strand_id
1 'polypeptide(L)'
;MWEKIANEMREKGYNFSPEEVSGRWKALTRAYKNMKAHNAISGSSLKTYQFETEFEEIFAKDPVMQPVKTMSSASQESSEDSDKKKP
;
A
#
# COMPACT_ATOMS: atom_id res chain seq x y z
N MET A 1 -17.47 6.39 16.22
CA MET A 1 -16.82 6.89 14.98
C MET A 1 -17.65 6.58 13.73
N TRP A 2 -17.96 5.31 13.45
CA TRP A 2 -18.78 4.93 12.29
C TRP A 2 -20.20 5.50 12.30
N GLU A 3 -20.81 5.65 13.48
CA GLU A 3 -22.11 6.33 13.64
C GLU A 3 -22.11 7.76 13.11
N LYS A 4 -21.03 8.52 13.37
CA LYS A 4 -20.90 9.89 12.89
C LYS A 4 -20.85 9.93 11.35
N ILE A 5 -20.05 9.04 10.76
CA ILE A 5 -19.92 8.93 9.30
C ILE A 5 -21.26 8.50 8.68
N ALA A 6 -21.95 7.52 9.28
CA ALA A 6 -23.27 7.08 8.82
C ALA A 6 -24.31 8.21 8.88
N ASN A 7 -24.27 9.05 9.91
CA ASN A 7 -25.14 10.23 10.01
C ASN A 7 -24.81 11.28 8.94
N GLU A 8 -23.54 11.59 8.71
CA GLU A 8 -23.12 12.52 7.63
C GLU A 8 -23.49 11.98 6.24
N MET A 9 -23.43 10.66 6.03
CA MET A 9 -23.91 10.03 4.79
C MET A 9 -25.42 10.17 4.64
N ARG A 10 -26.17 10.04 5.74
CA ARG A 10 -27.63 10.19 5.75
C ARG A 10 -28.07 11.61 5.41
N GLU A 11 -27.36 12.62 5.92
CA GLU A 11 -27.59 14.02 5.56
C GLU A 11 -27.41 14.28 4.06
N LYS A 12 -26.54 13.51 3.40
CA LYS A 12 -26.32 13.55 1.94
C LYS A 12 -27.31 12.67 1.15
N GLY A 13 -28.29 12.07 1.81
CA GLY A 13 -29.31 11.22 1.20
C GLY A 13 -28.97 9.72 1.10
N TYR A 14 -27.84 9.29 1.68
CA TYR A 14 -27.42 7.88 1.68
C TYR A 14 -27.71 7.23 3.03
N ASN A 15 -28.69 6.32 3.08
CA ASN A 15 -29.08 5.67 4.33
C ASN A 15 -28.35 4.34 4.50
N PHE A 16 -27.28 4.35 5.31
CA PHE A 16 -26.51 3.15 5.68
C PHE A 16 -26.38 3.04 7.19
N SER A 17 -26.34 1.80 7.69
CA SER A 17 -25.97 1.50 9.07
C SER A 17 -24.47 1.70 9.32
N PRO A 18 -24.05 2.00 10.56
CA PRO A 18 -22.63 2.08 10.92
C PRO A 18 -21.83 0.82 10.56
N GLU A 19 -22.46 -0.36 10.69
CA GLU A 19 -21.88 -1.66 10.35
C GLU A 19 -21.56 -1.75 8.85
N GLU A 20 -22.52 -1.35 7.99
CA GLU A 20 -22.35 -1.34 6.53
C GLU A 20 -21.26 -0.38 6.10
N VAL A 21 -21.21 0.82 6.70
CA VAL A 21 -20.14 1.80 6.45
C VAL A 21 -18.78 1.21 6.83
N SER A 22 -18.68 0.57 8.00
CA SER A 22 -17.43 -0.06 8.44
C SER A 22 -17.01 -1.23 7.54
N GLY A 23 -17.96 -2.04 7.07
CA GLY A 23 -17.72 -3.16 6.16
C GLY A 23 -17.25 -2.67 4.80
N ARG A 24 -17.89 -1.62 4.29
CA ARG A 24 -17.50 -0.98 3.04
C ARG A 24 -16.09 -0.41 3.13
N TRP A 25 -15.76 0.30 4.22
CA TRP A 25 -14.42 0.82 4.46
C TRP A 25 -13.36 -0.30 4.43
N LYS A 26 -13.58 -1.38 5.19
CA LYS A 26 -12.67 -2.54 5.23
C LYS A 26 -12.44 -3.14 3.83
N ALA A 27 -13.50 -3.27 3.04
CA ALA A 27 -13.41 -3.79 1.68
C ALA A 27 -12.57 -2.88 0.76
N LEU A 28 -12.80 -1.57 0.81
CA LEU A 28 -12.04 -0.60 0.03
C LEU A 28 -10.56 -0.58 0.43
N THR A 29 -10.27 -0.52 1.74
CA THR A 29 -8.89 -0.56 2.24
C THR A 29 -8.17 -1.86 1.84
N ARG A 30 -8.84 -3.01 1.90
CA ARG A 30 -8.26 -4.29 1.46
C ARG A 30 -7.96 -4.30 -0.03
N ALA A 31 -8.87 -3.80 -0.86
CA ALA A 31 -8.65 -3.70 -2.30
C ALA A 31 -7.44 -2.83 -2.62
N TYR A 32 -7.33 -1.67 -1.98
CA TYR A 32 -6.17 -0.78 -2.11
C TYR A 32 -4.85 -1.45 -1.70
N LYS A 33 -4.81 -2.08 -0.52
CA LYS A 33 -3.61 -2.80 -0.04
C LYS A 33 -3.20 -3.92 -0.99
N ASN A 34 -4.15 -4.70 -1.50
CA ASN A 34 -3.89 -5.77 -2.46
C ASN A 34 -3.31 -5.23 -3.77
N MET A 35 -3.81 -4.09 -4.26
CA MET A 35 -3.24 -3.42 -5.42
C MET A 35 -1.80 -2.98 -5.16
N LYS A 36 -1.52 -2.28 -4.05
CA LYS A 36 -0.15 -1.84 -3.71
C LYS A 36 0.80 -3.03 -3.60
N ALA A 37 0.38 -4.13 -2.96
CA ALA A 37 1.16 -5.35 -2.87
C ALA A 37 1.43 -5.96 -4.26
N HIS A 38 0.42 -6.01 -5.13
CA HIS A 38 0.58 -6.51 -6.51
C HIS A 38 1.56 -5.66 -7.32
N ASN A 39 1.50 -4.34 -7.20
CA ASN A 39 2.37 -3.41 -7.94
C ASN A 39 3.80 -3.38 -7.39
N ALA A 40 4.02 -3.84 -6.16
CA ALA A 40 5.35 -3.99 -5.57
C ALA A 40 6.11 -5.22 -6.12
N ILE A 41 5.42 -6.14 -6.81
CA ILE A 41 6.04 -7.34 -7.39
C ILE A 41 6.70 -7.00 -8.72
N SER A 42 8.02 -7.24 -8.81
CA SER A 42 8.78 -7.03 -10.04
C SER A 42 8.28 -7.94 -11.18
N GLY A 43 8.20 -7.40 -12.40
CA GLY A 43 7.67 -8.10 -13.57
C GLY A 43 6.15 -8.19 -13.64
N SER A 44 5.43 -7.61 -12.67
CA SER A 44 3.97 -7.54 -12.67
C SER A 44 3.45 -6.35 -13.47
N SER A 45 2.25 -6.47 -14.05
CA SER A 45 1.59 -5.33 -14.68
C SER A 45 1.02 -4.38 -13.62
N LEU A 46 1.21 -3.08 -13.83
CA LEU A 46 0.68 -2.06 -12.93
C LEU A 46 -0.86 -2.11 -12.97
N LYS A 47 -1.46 -2.22 -11.78
CA LYS A 47 -2.91 -2.09 -11.59
C LYS A 47 -3.20 -0.71 -11.05
N THR A 48 -4.16 -0.02 -11.66
CA THR A 48 -4.68 1.25 -11.17
C THR A 48 -5.96 1.00 -10.35
N TYR A 49 -6.19 1.83 -9.34
CA TYR A 49 -7.42 1.81 -8.55
C TYR A 49 -8.08 3.17 -8.62
N GLN A 50 -9.40 3.17 -8.83
CA GLN A 50 -10.17 4.38 -9.10
C GLN A 50 -10.10 5.43 -7.97
N PHE A 51 -9.85 4.97 -6.74
CA PHE A 51 -9.73 5.83 -5.57
C PHE A 51 -8.30 5.87 -5.01
N GLU A 52 -7.29 5.53 -5.83
CA GLU A 52 -5.90 5.45 -5.39
C GLU A 52 -5.41 6.77 -4.80
N THR A 53 -5.68 7.89 -5.47
CA THR A 53 -5.27 9.24 -5.05
C THR A 53 -5.87 9.62 -3.69
N GLU A 54 -7.16 9.38 -3.51
CA GLU A 54 -7.88 9.68 -2.27
C GLU A 54 -7.36 8.79 -1.13
N PHE A 55 -7.10 7.52 -1.40
CA PHE A 55 -6.49 6.62 -0.42
C PHE A 55 -5.06 7.02 -0.08
N GLU A 56 -4.26 7.47 -1.05
CA GLU A 56 -2.93 8.02 -0.81
C GLU A 56 -2.99 9.28 0.05
N GLU A 57 -3.94 10.19 -0.17
CA GLU A 57 -4.07 11.38 0.66
C GLU A 57 -4.45 11.04 2.11
N ILE A 58 -5.38 10.08 2.28
CA ILE A 58 -5.80 9.60 3.60
C ILE A 58 -4.65 8.89 4.32
N PHE A 59 -3.91 8.01 3.63
CA PHE A 59 -2.83 7.24 4.22
C PHE A 59 -1.48 7.97 4.28
N ALA A 60 -1.25 9.02 3.49
CA ALA A 60 -0.06 9.87 3.61
C ALA A 60 -0.03 10.59 4.97
N LYS A 61 -1.21 10.83 5.55
CA LYS A 61 -1.37 11.37 6.91
C LYS A 61 -1.19 10.29 8.00
N ASP A 62 -1.15 9.01 7.63
CA ASP A 62 -0.96 7.87 8.55
C ASP A 62 0.46 7.31 8.44
N PRO A 63 1.33 7.53 9.44
CA PRO A 63 2.73 7.06 9.41
C PRO A 63 2.87 5.53 9.37
N VAL A 64 1.80 4.75 9.64
CA VAL A 64 1.84 3.28 9.66
C VAL A 64 1.87 2.66 8.25
N MET A 65 1.48 3.40 7.21
CA MET A 65 1.39 2.89 5.83
C MET A 65 2.64 3.14 4.98
N GLN A 66 3.64 3.86 5.49
CA GLN A 66 4.92 4.03 4.82
C GLN A 66 5.75 2.75 5.04
N PRO A 67 6.04 1.93 4.00
CA PRO A 67 6.97 0.83 4.20
C PRO A 67 8.33 1.43 4.57
N VAL A 68 8.81 1.12 5.77
CA VAL A 68 10.19 1.41 6.16
C VAL A 68 11.06 0.69 5.13
N LYS A 69 11.64 1.46 4.21
CA LYS A 69 12.59 0.94 3.23
C LYS A 69 13.81 0.47 4.03
N THR A 70 13.82 -0.79 4.41
CA THR A 70 15.03 -1.43 4.94
C THR A 70 16.01 -1.50 3.78
N MET A 71 16.94 -0.54 3.71
CA MET A 71 18.08 -0.62 2.81
C MET A 71 18.86 -1.87 3.20
N SER A 72 18.70 -2.95 2.44
CA SER A 72 19.62 -4.07 2.52
C SER A 72 20.98 -3.57 2.03
N SER A 73 21.92 -3.41 2.96
CA SER A 73 23.31 -3.17 2.59
C SER A 73 23.82 -4.44 1.91
N ALA A 74 23.87 -4.42 0.58
CA ALA A 74 24.62 -5.41 -0.18
C ALA A 74 26.11 -5.20 0.16
N SER A 75 26.61 -5.97 1.11
CA SER A 75 28.03 -6.05 1.40
C SER A 75 28.73 -6.54 0.14
N GLN A 76 29.56 -5.69 -0.44
CA GLN A 76 30.52 -6.05 -1.48
C GLN A 76 31.46 -7.11 -0.88
N GLU A 77 31.41 -8.33 -1.39
CA GLU A 77 32.46 -9.31 -1.16
C GLU A 77 33.33 -9.38 -2.43
N SER A 78 34.59 -8.99 -2.22
CA SER A 78 35.69 -8.96 -3.15
C SER A 78 36.09 -10.36 -3.62
N SER A 79 36.32 -10.52 -4.92
CA SER A 79 37.21 -11.55 -5.43
C SER A 79 38.05 -10.94 -6.57
N GLU A 80 39.22 -10.42 -6.19
CA GLU A 80 40.32 -10.15 -7.12
C GLU A 80 40.89 -11.49 -7.59
N ASP A 81 40.63 -11.83 -8.86
CA ASP A 81 41.30 -12.93 -9.54
C ASP A 81 42.67 -12.43 -10.02
N SER A 82 43.75 -13.04 -9.54
CA SER A 82 45.11 -12.83 -10.04
C SER A 82 45.74 -14.19 -10.33
N ASP A 83 45.39 -14.78 -11.46
CA ASP A 83 46.14 -15.90 -12.03
C ASP A 83 47.38 -15.36 -12.77
N LYS A 84 48.56 -15.56 -12.18
CA LYS A 84 49.85 -15.41 -12.85
C LYS A 84 50.69 -16.66 -12.63
N LYS A 85 50.60 -17.63 -13.53
CA LYS A 85 51.67 -18.61 -13.71
C LYS A 85 51.82 -19.05 -15.16
N LYS A 86 52.80 -18.46 -15.85
CA LYS A 86 53.28 -18.92 -17.15
C LYS A 86 54.65 -19.58 -16.96
N PRO A 87 54.91 -20.78 -17.52
CA PRO A 87 56.27 -21.31 -17.67
C PRO A 87 57.05 -20.58 -18.76
#